data_AF-X1UH78-F1
#
_entry.id   AF-X1UH78-F1
#
_cell.length_a   1.000
_cell.length_b   1.000
_cell.length_c   1.000
_cell.angle_alpha   90.00
_cell.angle_beta   90.00
_cell.angle_gamma   90.00
#
_symmetry.space_group_name_H-M   'P 1'
#
loop_
_entity.id
_entity.type
_entity.pdbx_description
1 polymer ?
#
loop_
_entity_poly.entity_id
_entity_poly.type
_entity_poly.pdbx_seq_one_letter_code
_entity_poly.pdbx_strand_id
1 'polypeptide(L)'
;LRDQLKTSFGPEVVVGQSESMKRVEELIRKVGPTDSTVLISGESGTGKELVARAIHRYSSRSDKPFVAVDCGSLVESLFESELFGHVKGSFTNATVTKYGRFELANGGTLFFDEIGNISVNIQTKLLR
;
A
#
# COMPACT_ATOMS: atom_id res chain seq x y z
N LEU A 1 -12.95 31.20 3.53
CA LEU A 1 -11.85 30.62 2.70
C LEU A 1 -11.39 29.24 3.19
N ARG A 2 -11.17 29.01 4.51
CA ARG A 2 -10.79 27.69 5.04
C ARG A 2 -11.86 26.60 4.92
N ASP A 3 -13.14 26.98 4.89
CA ASP A 3 -14.24 26.00 4.77
C ASP A 3 -14.58 25.58 3.34
N GLN A 4 -14.16 26.35 2.32
CA GLN A 4 -14.42 25.98 0.91
C GLN A 4 -13.46 24.89 0.39
N LEU A 5 -12.31 24.70 1.05
CA LEU A 5 -11.36 23.62 0.73
C LEU A 5 -11.81 22.25 1.27
N LYS A 6 -12.75 22.22 2.23
CA LYS A 6 -13.25 20.96 2.83
C LYS A 6 -14.32 20.26 1.99
N THR A 7 -14.95 20.97 1.06
CA THR A 7 -16.12 20.45 0.33
C THR A 7 -15.82 19.73 -0.98
N SER A 8 -14.60 19.86 -1.52
CA SER A 8 -14.25 19.22 -2.82
C SER A 8 -13.19 18.13 -2.72
N PHE A 9 -12.56 17.96 -1.57
CA PHE A 9 -11.44 17.05 -1.41
C PHE A 9 -11.58 16.30 -0.09
N GLY A 10 -11.89 15.00 -0.17
CA GLY A 10 -11.90 14.12 1.00
C GLY A 10 -10.52 14.10 1.68
N PRO A 11 -10.42 13.58 2.91
CA PRO A 11 -9.20 13.62 3.74
C PRO A 11 -7.95 12.94 3.12
N GLU A 12 -8.09 12.22 2.01
CA GLU A 12 -7.03 11.49 1.31
C GLU A 12 -6.75 12.03 -0.10
N VAL A 13 -6.88 13.34 -0.30
CA VAL A 13 -6.57 13.97 -1.58
C VAL A 13 -5.11 14.44 -1.57
N VAL A 14 -4.39 14.10 -2.64
CA VAL A 14 -3.10 14.70 -2.95
C VAL A 14 -3.29 16.21 -3.17
N VAL A 15 -2.96 17.02 -2.17
CA VAL A 15 -3.10 18.47 -2.23
C VAL A 15 -1.83 19.08 -2.86
N GLY A 16 -1.93 19.59 -4.08
CA GLY A 16 -0.83 20.31 -4.73
C GLY A 16 -1.24 20.93 -6.06
N GLN A 17 -0.93 22.21 -6.25
CA GLN A 17 -1.28 22.96 -7.48
C GLN A 17 -0.08 23.20 -8.41
N SER A 18 1.13 22.76 -8.02
CA SER A 18 2.31 22.89 -8.86
C SER A 18 2.20 22.01 -10.12
N GLU A 19 2.90 22.40 -11.18
CA GLU A 19 2.98 21.60 -12.42
C GLU A 19 3.52 20.18 -12.16
N SER A 20 4.44 20.01 -11.21
CA SER A 20 4.92 18.68 -10.81
C SER A 20 3.82 17.81 -10.21
N MET A 21 2.97 18.39 -9.35
CA MET A 21 1.87 17.64 -8.72
C MET A 21 0.74 17.35 -9.70
N LYS A 22 0.48 18.24 -10.67
CA LYS A 22 -0.45 17.95 -11.77
C LYS A 22 0.00 16.73 -12.59
N ARG A 23 1.29 16.63 -12.91
CA ARG A 23 1.85 15.45 -13.59
C ARG A 23 1.69 14.16 -12.77
N VAL A 24 1.90 14.24 -11.45
CA VAL A 24 1.66 13.10 -10.56
C VAL A 24 0.18 12.70 -10.60
N GLU A 25 -0.74 13.67 -10.54
CA GLU A 25 -2.17 13.40 -10.66
C GLU A 25 -2.55 12.77 -12.01
N GLU A 26 -2.00 13.25 -13.12
CA GLU A 26 -2.19 12.65 -14.44
C GLU A 26 -1.72 11.19 -14.50
N LEU A 27 -0.56 10.89 -13.92
CA LEU A 27 -0.03 9.52 -13.83
C LEU A 27 -0.94 8.64 -12.97
N ILE A 28 -1.42 9.15 -11.82
CA ILE A 28 -2.36 8.45 -10.95
C ILE A 28 -3.63 8.08 -11.74
N ARG A 29 -4.24 9.03 -12.45
CA ARG A 29 -5.45 8.79 -13.25
C ARG A 29 -5.22 7.82 -14.40
N LYS A 30 -4.02 7.82 -14.97
CA LYS A 30 -3.64 6.91 -16.06
C LYS A 30 -3.43 5.47 -15.58
N VAL A 31 -2.80 5.30 -14.42
CA VAL A 31 -2.45 3.97 -13.88
C VAL A 31 -3.55 3.36 -13.03
N GLY A 32 -4.39 4.17 -12.37
CA GLY A 32 -5.48 3.69 -11.51
C GLY A 32 -6.36 2.62 -12.16
N PRO A 33 -6.87 2.81 -13.39
CA PRO A 33 -7.73 1.82 -14.05
C PRO A 33 -7.01 0.53 -14.51
N THR A 34 -5.69 0.41 -14.36
CA THR A 34 -4.93 -0.77 -14.80
C THR A 34 -4.68 -1.75 -13.65
N ASP A 35 -4.41 -3.01 -14.00
CA ASP A 35 -4.01 -4.04 -13.03
C ASP A 35 -2.48 -4.14 -12.85
N SER A 36 -1.74 -3.11 -13.27
CA SER A 36 -0.28 -3.11 -13.20
C SER A 36 0.23 -2.82 -11.78
N THR A 37 1.33 -3.46 -11.40
CA THR A 37 2.07 -3.08 -10.18
C THR A 37 2.69 -1.68 -10.36
N VAL A 38 2.50 -0.80 -9.37
CA VAL A 38 3.00 0.58 -9.41
C VAL A 38 4.11 0.78 -8.40
N LEU A 39 5.26 1.28 -8.85
CA LEU A 39 6.34 1.73 -7.98
C LEU A 39 6.21 3.24 -7.72
N ILE A 40 6.11 3.62 -6.45
CA ILE A 40 6.06 5.01 -6.02
C ILE A 40 7.40 5.39 -5.41
N SER A 41 8.17 6.22 -6.11
CA SER A 41 9.47 6.71 -5.66
C SER A 41 9.37 8.15 -5.15
N GLY A 42 10.11 8.45 -4.07
CA GLY A 42 10.19 9.79 -3.50
C GLY A 42 10.84 9.76 -2.13
N GLU A 43 11.33 10.91 -1.67
CA GLU A 43 11.96 11.06 -0.36
C GLU A 43 11.01 10.66 0.79
N SER A 44 11.58 10.35 1.95
CA SER A 44 10.79 10.07 3.15
C SER A 44 9.95 11.30 3.54
N GLY A 45 8.72 11.08 4.01
CA GLY A 45 7.82 12.17 4.41
C GLY A 45 7.11 12.92 3.27
N THR A 46 7.26 12.51 2.00
CA THR A 46 6.62 13.17 0.84
C THR A 46 5.17 12.74 0.56
N GLY A 47 4.57 11.92 1.44
CA GLY A 47 3.17 11.52 1.31
C GLY A 47 2.90 10.42 0.26
N LYS A 48 3.85 9.49 0.07
CA LYS A 48 3.70 8.36 -0.89
C LYS A 48 2.46 7.50 -0.63
N GLU A 49 2.06 7.32 0.63
CA GLU A 49 0.82 6.61 0.97
C GLU A 49 -0.43 7.31 0.40
N LEU A 50 -0.45 8.66 0.40
CA LEU A 50 -1.56 9.42 -0.21
C LEU A 50 -1.64 9.18 -1.72
N VAL A 51 -0.49 9.04 -2.38
CA VAL A 51 -0.42 8.68 -3.81
C VAL A 51 -0.97 7.27 -4.03
N ALA A 52 -0.57 6.30 -3.20
CA ALA A 52 -1.06 4.92 -3.28
C ALA A 52 -2.59 4.83 -3.08
N ARG A 53 -3.13 5.53 -2.08
CA ARG A 53 -4.57 5.61 -1.83
C ARG A 53 -5.33 6.27 -2.98
N ALA A 54 -4.75 7.33 -3.57
CA ALA A 54 -5.32 7.97 -4.75
C ALA A 54 -5.37 7.01 -5.95
N ILE A 55 -4.30 6.25 -6.21
CA ILE A 55 -4.28 5.22 -7.27
C ILE A 55 -5.39 4.19 -7.05
N HIS A 56 -5.50 3.66 -5.83
CA HIS A 56 -6.56 2.72 -5.46
C HIS A 56 -7.96 3.30 -5.69
N ARG A 57 -8.19 4.56 -5.32
CA ARG A 57 -9.47 5.24 -5.53
C ARG A 57 -9.84 5.44 -7.00
N TYR A 58 -8.86 5.66 -7.87
CA TYR A 58 -9.08 5.77 -9.33
C TYR A 58 -9.12 4.41 -10.04
N SER A 59 -8.98 3.31 -9.30
CA SER A 59 -9.01 1.96 -9.85
C SER A 59 -10.40 1.36 -9.95
N SER A 60 -10.49 0.28 -10.73
CA SER A 60 -11.68 -0.58 -10.84
C SER A 60 -12.02 -1.32 -9.54
N ARG A 61 -11.11 -1.30 -8.55
CA ARG A 61 -11.22 -1.98 -7.25
C ARG A 61 -11.30 -1.00 -6.08
N SER A 62 -11.76 0.23 -6.32
CA SER A 62 -11.89 1.28 -5.30
C SER A 62 -12.92 1.00 -4.20
N ASP A 63 -13.82 0.03 -4.42
CA ASP A 63 -14.77 -0.49 -3.43
C ASP A 63 -14.20 -1.67 -2.61
N LYS A 64 -12.96 -2.10 -2.90
CA LYS A 64 -12.29 -3.24 -2.29
C LYS A 64 -11.29 -2.80 -1.21
N PRO A 65 -10.77 -3.72 -0.39
CA PRO A 65 -9.84 -3.36 0.67
C PRO A 65 -8.56 -2.70 0.13
N PHE A 66 -8.12 -1.65 0.81
CA PHE A 66 -6.77 -1.11 0.70
C PHE A 66 -6.01 -1.47 1.98
N VAL A 67 -4.96 -2.28 1.86
CA VAL A 67 -4.12 -2.71 2.98
C VAL A 67 -2.73 -2.13 2.81
N ALA A 68 -2.28 -1.33 3.78
CA ALA A 68 -0.92 -0.84 3.84
C ALA A 68 -0.07 -1.74 4.75
N VAL A 69 1.17 -1.98 4.35
CA VAL A 69 2.18 -2.71 5.11
C VAL A 69 3.45 -1.89 5.13
N ASP A 70 3.92 -1.59 6.34
CA ASP A 70 5.20 -0.95 6.58
C ASP A 70 6.30 -2.03 6.63
N CYS A 71 7.23 -1.97 5.68
CA CYS A 71 8.34 -2.92 5.58
C CYS A 71 9.52 -2.59 6.49
N GLY A 72 9.55 -1.42 7.13
CA GLY A 72 10.65 -0.95 7.97
C GLY A 72 10.52 -1.31 9.45
N SER A 73 9.33 -1.66 9.93
CA SER A 73 9.05 -1.74 11.38
C SER A 73 9.11 -3.13 12.02
N LEU A 74 9.19 -4.22 11.24
CA LEU A 74 9.11 -5.59 11.76
C LEU A 74 10.39 -6.40 11.51
N VAL A 75 10.71 -7.29 12.46
CA VAL A 75 11.75 -8.33 12.30
C VAL A 75 11.28 -9.34 11.25
N GLU A 76 12.19 -9.86 10.43
CA GLU A 76 11.92 -10.69 9.24
C GLU A 76 10.89 -11.82 9.46
N SER A 77 10.99 -12.56 10.56
CA SER A 77 10.08 -13.67 10.87
C SER A 77 8.65 -13.22 11.18
N LEU A 78 8.50 -12.05 11.81
CA LEU A 78 7.19 -11.44 12.06
C LEU A 78 6.63 -10.85 10.77
N PHE A 79 7.47 -10.20 9.97
CA PHE A 79 7.06 -9.63 8.68
C PHE A 79 6.49 -10.71 7.75
N GLU A 80 7.15 -11.87 7.66
CA GLU A 80 6.65 -13.00 6.90
C GLU A 80 5.28 -13.49 7.41
N SER A 81 5.17 -13.68 8.73
CA SER A 81 3.94 -14.13 9.38
C SER A 81 2.78 -13.14 9.23
N GLU A 82 3.04 -11.82 9.21
CA GLU A 82 2.04 -10.80 8.90
C GLU A 82 1.61 -10.88 7.43
N LEU A 83 2.55 -10.98 6.50
CA LEU A 83 2.24 -10.96 5.07
C LEU A 83 1.48 -12.18 4.61
N PHE A 84 1.98 -13.37 4.95
CA PHE A 84 1.51 -14.64 4.42
C PHE A 84 0.60 -15.38 5.40
N GLY A 85 0.54 -14.94 6.65
CA GLY A 85 -0.19 -15.66 7.69
C GLY A 85 0.57 -16.89 8.19
N HIS A 86 -0.05 -17.61 9.12
CA HIS A 86 0.44 -18.88 9.60
C HIS A 86 -0.70 -19.74 10.17
N VAL A 87 -0.54 -21.05 10.13
CA VAL A 87 -1.45 -21.99 10.78
C VAL A 87 -0.97 -22.26 12.21
N LYS A 88 -1.90 -22.43 13.15
CA LYS A 88 -1.58 -22.87 14.52
C LYS A 88 -0.66 -24.09 14.49
N GLY A 89 0.45 -24.01 15.21
CA GLY A 89 1.45 -25.07 15.33
C GLY A 89 2.50 -25.12 14.22
N SER A 90 2.53 -24.16 13.28
CA SER A 90 3.58 -24.11 12.24
C SER A 90 4.97 -23.74 12.77
N PHE A 91 5.06 -23.09 13.94
CA PHE A 91 6.29 -22.83 14.70
C PHE A 91 5.99 -22.79 16.21
N THR A 92 7.03 -22.79 17.04
CA THR A 92 6.94 -22.93 18.51
C THR A 92 6.01 -21.92 19.19
N ASN A 93 5.85 -20.72 18.64
CA ASN A 93 4.97 -19.67 19.17
C ASN A 93 3.66 -19.50 18.37
N ALA A 94 3.34 -20.37 17.41
CA ALA A 94 2.12 -20.32 16.60
C ALA A 94 0.89 -20.83 17.38
N THR A 95 0.42 -20.06 18.36
CA THR A 95 -0.69 -20.45 19.25
C THR A 95 -2.07 -20.38 18.59
N VAL A 96 -2.20 -19.57 17.53
CA VAL A 96 -3.43 -19.35 16.76
C VAL A 96 -3.14 -19.38 15.26
N THR A 97 -4.17 -19.62 14.45
CA THR A 97 -4.08 -19.41 13.00
C THR A 97 -4.30 -17.93 12.71
N LYS A 98 -3.46 -17.35 11.84
CA LYS A 98 -3.52 -15.94 11.44
C LYS A 98 -3.57 -15.84 9.91
N TYR A 99 -4.54 -15.09 9.42
CA TYR A 99 -4.66 -14.74 8.00
C TYR A 99 -3.67 -13.63 7.64
N GLY A 100 -3.07 -13.74 6.46
CA GLY A 100 -2.03 -12.84 5.99
C GLY A 100 -2.58 -11.53 5.41
N ARG A 101 -1.73 -10.51 5.28
CA ARG A 101 -2.06 -9.23 4.63
C ARG A 101 -2.50 -9.41 3.18
N PHE A 102 -1.93 -10.39 2.46
CA PHE A 102 -2.36 -10.73 1.10
C PHE A 102 -3.83 -11.17 1.05
N GLU A 103 -4.25 -12.00 2.00
CA GLU A 103 -5.63 -12.48 2.08
C GLU A 103 -6.59 -11.36 2.49
N LEU A 104 -6.17 -10.49 3.42
CA LEU A 104 -6.94 -9.31 3.81
C LEU A 104 -7.10 -8.31 2.66
N ALA A 105 -6.13 -8.23 1.76
CA ALA A 105 -6.16 -7.39 0.57
C ALA A 105 -6.80 -8.07 -0.65
N ASN A 106 -7.37 -9.27 -0.49
CA ASN A 106 -7.87 -10.05 -1.61
C ASN A 106 -8.93 -9.28 -2.43
N GLY A 107 -8.74 -9.27 -3.74
CA GLY A 107 -9.55 -8.50 -4.68
C GLY A 107 -9.33 -6.98 -4.64
N GLY A 108 -8.49 -6.47 -3.73
CA GLY A 108 -8.21 -5.05 -3.54
C GLY A 108 -6.77 -4.66 -3.87
N THR A 109 -6.19 -3.81 -3.02
CA THR A 109 -4.83 -3.27 -3.19
C THR A 109 -4.01 -3.50 -1.94
N LEU A 110 -2.80 -4.03 -2.11
CA LEU A 110 -1.77 -4.13 -1.08
C LEU A 110 -0.68 -3.10 -1.40
N PHE A 111 -0.43 -2.18 -0.47
CA PHE A 111 0.63 -1.18 -0.57
C PHE A 111 1.77 -1.53 0.38
N PHE A 112 2.99 -1.60 -0.17
CA PHE A 112 4.22 -1.80 0.60
C PHE A 112 4.94 -0.46 0.76
N ASP A 113 4.91 0.10 1.95
CA ASP A 113 5.75 1.26 2.27
C ASP A 113 7.17 0.79 2.59
N GLU A 114 8.15 1.57 2.18
CA GLU A 114 9.57 1.27 2.33
C GLU A 114 10.00 -0.13 1.85
N ILE A 115 9.42 -0.62 0.75
CA ILE A 115 9.74 -1.95 0.18
C ILE A 115 11.23 -2.17 -0.13
N GLY A 116 12.05 -1.12 -0.19
CA GLY A 116 13.51 -1.25 -0.31
C GLY A 116 14.20 -1.87 0.91
N ASN A 117 13.53 -1.92 2.06
CA ASN A 117 14.11 -2.38 3.33
C ASN A 117 13.93 -3.89 3.60
N ILE A 118 13.27 -4.63 2.71
CA ILE A 118 13.03 -6.08 2.91
C ILE A 118 14.26 -6.93 2.59
N SER A 119 14.38 -8.07 3.28
CA SER A 119 15.44 -9.06 3.02
C SER A 119 15.28 -9.75 1.65
N VAL A 120 16.38 -10.30 1.12
CA VAL A 120 16.38 -11.07 -0.14
C VAL A 120 15.45 -12.29 -0.07
N ASN A 121 15.33 -12.92 1.11
CA ASN A 121 14.42 -14.06 1.30
C ASN A 121 12.96 -13.64 1.11
N ILE A 122 12.57 -12.50 1.69
CA ILE A 122 11.23 -11.94 1.53
C ILE A 122 10.97 -11.52 0.07
N GLN A 123 11.95 -10.91 -0.59
CA GLN A 123 11.85 -10.58 -2.03
C GLN A 123 11.53 -11.81 -2.87
N THR A 124 12.21 -12.93 -2.59
CA THR A 124 12.00 -14.19 -3.30
C THR A 124 10.60 -14.76 -3.07
N LYS A 125 10.00 -14.54 -1.88
CA LYS A 125 8.64 -14.98 -1.56
C LYS A 125 7.59 -14.07 -2.19
N LEU A 126 7.81 -12.76 -2.23
CA LEU A 126 6.90 -11.80 -2.88
C LEU A 126 6.83 -11.97 -4.40
N LEU A 127 7.89 -12.48 -5.02
CA LEU A 127 7.94 -12.71 -6.47
C LEU A 127 7.12 -13.95 -6.90
N ARG A 128 6.84 -14.87 -5.99
CA ARG A 128 6.12 -16.13 -6.25
C ARG A 128 4.61 -15.93 -6.12
#